data_AF-W4FJI3-F1
#
_entry.id   AF-W4FJI3-F1
#
_cell.length_a   1.000
_cell.length_b   1.000
_cell.length_c   1.000
_cell.angle_alpha   90.00
_cell.angle_beta   90.00
_cell.angle_gamma   90.00
#
_symmetry.space_group_name_H-M   'P 1'
#
loop_
_entity.id
_entity.type
_entity.pdbx_description
1 polymer ?
#
loop_
_entity_poly.entity_id
_entity_poly.type
_entity_poly.pdbx_seq_one_letter_code
_entity_poly.pdbx_strand_id
1 'polypeptide(L)'
;MMKHELYKKDQEDVQKQIQVNIADSLTKQRNKREANYVKLRRDIDEGKSLAEELEERLSLKEETAKRQKQRLYDEWSEKVFNKINGPINDRVKAMDAKALNLHKQEAYQHFLDTANKKGCLFRDIIIESEYDPLHDNKSIRHVTHVDDPCCRVIKHREEEEAIANEGKKVLDDSMEPRGTGTAPLILGRCDNLDTKLWASGIFESTPYGYFNKMMASTISAESSKTYESRVKFDHYDIEKGLGTLNKEFPKGKQTTFNGVSGLKSKDQVRLG
;
A
#
# COMPACT_ATOMS: atom_id res chain seq x y z
N MET A 1 -12.95 97.40 -2.24
CA MET A 1 -12.65 96.56 -3.42
C MET A 1 -11.57 95.50 -3.15
N MET A 2 -10.52 95.79 -2.36
CA MET A 2 -9.42 94.84 -2.04
C MET A 2 -9.81 93.47 -1.45
N LYS A 3 -10.84 93.38 -0.60
CA LYS A 3 -11.22 92.11 0.07
C LYS A 3 -11.80 91.05 -0.87
N HIS A 4 -12.49 91.48 -1.93
CA HIS A 4 -13.11 90.57 -2.90
C HIS A 4 -12.06 89.95 -3.82
N GLU A 5 -11.03 90.71 -4.18
CA GLU A 5 -9.91 90.24 -4.99
C GLU A 5 -9.02 89.25 -4.22
N LEU A 6 -8.76 89.51 -2.93
CA LEU A 6 -8.08 88.58 -2.03
C LEU A 6 -8.84 87.26 -1.91
N TYR A 7 -10.16 87.31 -1.65
CA TYR A 7 -10.99 86.11 -1.55
C TYR A 7 -11.03 85.30 -2.86
N LYS A 8 -11.07 85.97 -4.01
CA LYS A 8 -11.04 85.31 -5.32
C LYS A 8 -9.70 84.62 -5.57
N LYS A 9 -8.59 85.26 -5.19
CA LYS A 9 -7.24 84.69 -5.27
C LYS A 9 -7.09 83.46 -4.36
N ASP A 10 -7.59 83.55 -3.13
CA ASP A 10 -7.57 82.41 -2.19
C ASP A 10 -8.40 81.23 -2.73
N GLN A 11 -9.56 81.49 -3.35
CA GLN A 11 -10.35 80.45 -4.01
C GLN A 11 -9.62 79.81 -5.20
N GLU A 12 -8.93 80.61 -6.02
CA GLU A 12 -8.13 80.11 -7.14
C GLU A 12 -6.95 79.25 -6.67
N ASP A 13 -6.29 79.65 -5.58
CA ASP A 13 -5.16 78.90 -5.02
C ASP A 13 -5.63 77.59 -4.36
N VAL A 14 -6.77 77.60 -3.66
CA VAL A 14 -7.43 76.38 -3.16
C VAL A 14 -7.82 75.44 -4.31
N GLN A 15 -8.39 75.97 -5.40
CA GLN A 15 -8.75 75.17 -6.57
C GLN A 15 -7.53 74.54 -7.25
N LYS A 16 -6.43 75.31 -7.42
CA LYS A 16 -5.17 74.78 -7.95
C LYS A 16 -4.62 73.66 -7.06
N GLN A 17 -4.67 73.83 -5.74
CA GLN A 17 -4.20 72.82 -4.80
C GLN A 17 -5.05 71.54 -4.85
N ILE A 18 -6.37 71.67 -5.01
CA ILE A 18 -7.27 70.52 -5.23
C ILE A 18 -6.92 69.81 -6.55
N GLN A 19 -6.68 70.55 -7.64
CA GLN A 19 -6.32 69.96 -8.94
C GLN A 19 -4.99 69.20 -8.88
N VAL A 20 -3.96 69.76 -8.22
CA VAL A 20 -2.67 69.09 -7.99
C VAL A 20 -2.86 67.82 -7.16
N ASN A 21 -3.64 67.90 -6.07
CA ASN A 21 -3.91 66.73 -5.22
C ASN A 21 -4.67 65.62 -5.96
N ILE A 22 -5.62 65.97 -6.82
CA ILE A 22 -6.35 65.00 -7.68
C ILE A 22 -5.37 64.34 -8.64
N ALA A 23 -4.55 65.13 -9.34
CA ALA A 23 -3.53 64.62 -10.27
C ALA A 23 -2.54 63.67 -9.57
N ASP A 24 -2.04 64.05 -8.39
CA ASP A 24 -1.16 63.21 -7.56
C ASP A 24 -1.84 61.93 -7.07
N SER A 25 -3.13 61.99 -6.74
CA SER A 25 -3.88 60.78 -6.36
C SER A 25 -4.05 59.83 -7.55
N LEU A 26 -4.30 60.38 -8.75
CA LEU A 26 -4.46 59.59 -9.97
C LEU A 26 -3.15 58.94 -10.39
N THR A 27 -2.02 59.65 -10.29
CA THR A 27 -0.69 59.07 -10.56
C THR A 27 -0.32 58.00 -9.54
N LYS A 28 -0.59 58.22 -8.24
CA LYS A 28 -0.41 57.19 -7.19
C LYS A 28 -1.27 55.96 -7.43
N GLN A 29 -2.55 56.14 -7.78
CA GLN A 29 -3.43 55.02 -8.11
C GLN A 29 -2.98 54.27 -9.36
N ARG A 30 -2.49 54.98 -10.39
CA ARG A 30 -1.93 54.36 -11.60
C ARG A 30 -0.69 53.55 -11.25
N ASN A 31 0.25 54.12 -10.51
CA ASN A 31 1.48 53.45 -10.11
C ASN A 31 1.23 52.25 -9.21
N LYS A 32 0.24 52.32 -8.32
CA LYS A 32 -0.20 51.17 -7.50
C LYS A 32 -0.78 50.05 -8.37
N ARG A 33 -1.62 50.39 -9.35
CA ARG A 33 -2.17 49.42 -10.30
C ARG A 33 -1.07 48.77 -11.15
N GLU A 34 -0.14 49.56 -11.65
CA GLU A 34 1.02 49.08 -12.42
C GLU A 34 1.91 48.17 -11.59
N ALA A 35 2.24 48.56 -10.35
CA ALA A 35 3.04 47.74 -9.45
C ALA A 35 2.34 46.41 -9.13
N ASN A 36 1.01 46.42 -8.94
CA ASN A 36 0.24 45.19 -8.75
C ASN A 36 0.26 44.32 -10.01
N TYR A 37 0.04 44.90 -11.19
CA TYR A 37 0.09 44.18 -12.46
C TYR A 37 1.44 43.49 -12.67
N VAL A 38 2.54 44.21 -12.43
CA VAL A 38 3.90 43.67 -12.53
C VAL A 38 4.14 42.52 -11.55
N LYS A 39 3.59 42.59 -10.33
CA LYS A 39 3.65 41.47 -9.36
C LYS A 39 2.88 40.26 -9.86
N LEU A 40 1.60 40.41 -10.20
CA LEU A 40 0.79 39.31 -10.73
C LEU A 40 1.43 38.68 -11.96
N ARG A 41 2.04 39.50 -12.83
CA ARG A 41 2.74 38.99 -14.01
C ARG A 41 3.94 38.13 -13.65
N ARG A 42 4.75 38.55 -12.67
CA ARG A 42 5.87 37.73 -12.16
C ARG A 42 5.36 36.42 -11.57
N ASP A 43 4.30 36.46 -10.75
CA ASP A 43 3.73 35.26 -10.15
C ASP A 43 3.25 34.27 -11.22
N ILE A 44 2.66 34.77 -12.32
CA ILE A 44 2.25 33.94 -13.46
C ILE A 44 3.47 33.32 -14.16
N ASP A 45 4.52 34.11 -14.41
CA ASP A 45 5.71 33.64 -15.10
C ASP A 45 6.50 32.61 -14.23
N GLU A 46 6.57 32.83 -12.90
CA GLU A 46 7.10 31.86 -11.94
C GLU A 46 6.25 30.58 -11.88
N GLY A 47 4.91 30.71 -11.88
CA GLY A 47 4.00 29.57 -11.90
C GLY A 47 4.14 28.72 -13.15
N LYS A 48 4.39 29.34 -14.32
CA LYS A 48 4.68 28.62 -15.56
C LYS A 48 6.01 27.86 -15.49
N SER A 49 7.07 28.51 -15.02
CA SER A 49 8.38 27.87 -14.86
C SER A 49 8.31 26.67 -13.90
N LEU A 50 7.55 26.79 -12.80
CA LEU A 50 7.34 25.68 -11.88
C LEU A 50 6.54 24.54 -12.53
N ALA A 51 5.51 24.85 -13.32
CA ALA A 51 4.73 23.85 -14.03
C ALA A 51 5.60 23.07 -15.04
N GLU A 52 6.46 23.77 -15.78
CA GLU A 52 7.41 23.17 -16.72
C GLU A 52 8.41 22.24 -15.99
N GLU A 53 8.97 22.68 -14.85
CA GLU A 53 9.87 21.83 -14.05
C GLU A 53 9.16 20.58 -13.51
N LEU A 54 7.90 20.71 -13.08
CA LEU A 54 7.11 19.57 -12.62
C LEU A 54 6.81 18.59 -13.75
N GLU A 55 6.48 19.09 -14.94
CA GLU A 55 6.25 18.26 -16.12
C GLU A 55 7.52 17.49 -16.52
N GLU A 56 8.67 18.15 -16.52
CA GLU A 56 9.96 17.48 -16.76
C GLU A 56 10.23 16.40 -15.71
N ARG A 57 10.02 16.69 -14.43
CA ARG A 57 10.20 15.67 -13.38
C ARG A 57 9.24 14.50 -13.51
N LEU A 58 8.00 14.74 -13.90
CA LEU A 58 7.02 13.67 -14.11
C LEU A 58 7.40 12.80 -15.31
N SER A 59 7.77 13.41 -16.44
CA SER A 59 8.21 12.66 -17.61
C SER A 59 9.45 11.80 -17.33
N LEU A 60 10.45 12.34 -16.61
CA LEU A 60 11.62 11.57 -16.18
C LEU A 60 11.24 10.40 -15.25
N LYS A 61 10.29 10.60 -14.33
CA LYS A 61 9.77 9.51 -13.47
C LYS A 61 9.05 8.44 -14.27
N GLU A 62 8.24 8.83 -15.25
CA GLU A 62 7.54 7.88 -16.12
C GLU A 62 8.52 7.09 -16.99
N GLU A 63 9.52 7.75 -17.58
CA GLU A 63 10.57 7.09 -18.34
C GLU A 63 11.36 6.10 -17.50
N THR A 64 11.77 6.50 -16.29
CA THR A 64 12.51 5.61 -15.38
C THR A 64 11.66 4.41 -14.96
N ALA A 65 10.39 4.62 -14.62
CA ALA A 65 9.45 3.54 -14.32
C ALA A 65 9.26 2.59 -15.52
N LYS A 66 9.15 3.13 -16.74
CA LYS A 66 9.05 2.33 -17.97
C LYS A 66 10.33 1.51 -18.20
N ARG A 67 11.51 2.11 -18.04
CA ARG A 67 12.80 1.40 -18.15
C ARG A 67 12.94 0.30 -17.10
N GLN A 68 12.50 0.54 -15.86
CA GLN A 68 12.50 -0.49 -14.81
C GLN A 68 11.57 -1.65 -15.15
N LYS A 69 10.34 -1.37 -15.61
CA LYS A 69 9.40 -2.40 -16.07
C LYS A 69 9.96 -3.21 -17.24
N GLN A 70 10.59 -2.55 -18.22
CA GLN A 70 11.20 -3.23 -19.35
C GLN A 70 12.33 -4.16 -18.89
N ARG A 71 13.23 -3.68 -18.02
CA ARG A 71 14.31 -4.50 -17.46
C ARG A 71 13.76 -5.72 -16.70
N LEU A 72 12.72 -5.52 -15.89
CA LEU A 72 12.07 -6.60 -15.16
C LEU A 72 11.45 -7.62 -16.11
N TYR A 73 10.80 -7.15 -17.18
CA TYR A 73 10.24 -8.00 -18.22
C TYR A 73 11.32 -8.82 -18.94
N ASP A 74 12.40 -8.17 -19.38
CA ASP A 74 13.50 -8.83 -20.09
C ASP A 74 14.14 -9.90 -19.20
N GLU A 75 14.40 -9.55 -17.94
CA GLU A 75 14.97 -10.47 -16.96
C GLU A 75 14.03 -11.64 -16.64
N TRP A 76 12.74 -11.38 -16.43
CA TRP A 76 11.75 -12.44 -16.21
C TRP A 76 11.61 -13.33 -17.45
N SER A 77 11.61 -12.73 -18.65
CA SER A 77 11.54 -13.47 -19.91
C SER A 77 12.72 -14.44 -20.05
N GLU A 78 13.93 -13.97 -19.77
CA GLU A 78 15.14 -14.78 -19.85
C GLU A 78 15.21 -15.84 -18.75
N LYS A 79 15.01 -15.44 -17.49
CA LYS A 79 15.25 -16.31 -16.33
C LYS A 79 14.09 -17.26 -16.02
N VAL A 80 12.86 -16.90 -16.37
CA VAL A 80 11.65 -17.65 -16.07
C VAL A 80 11.05 -18.24 -17.34
N PHE A 81 10.55 -17.37 -18.24
CA PHE A 81 9.75 -17.81 -19.37
C PHE A 81 10.52 -18.72 -20.32
N ASN A 82 11.71 -18.31 -20.75
CA ASN A 82 12.52 -19.07 -21.70
C ASN A 82 13.00 -20.40 -21.10
N LYS A 83 13.33 -20.43 -19.80
CA LYS A 83 13.75 -21.67 -19.11
C LYS A 83 12.64 -22.70 -18.99
N ILE A 84 11.39 -22.25 -18.81
CA ILE A 84 10.22 -23.13 -18.72
C ILE A 84 9.75 -23.51 -20.13
N ASN A 85 9.52 -22.52 -20.99
CA ASN A 85 8.81 -22.70 -22.25
C ASN A 85 9.71 -23.20 -23.39
N GLY A 86 11.00 -22.85 -23.39
CA GLY A 86 11.96 -23.30 -24.41
C GLY A 86 12.00 -24.82 -24.52
N PRO A 87 12.34 -25.56 -23.45
CA PRO A 87 12.40 -27.02 -23.46
C PRO A 87 11.07 -27.69 -23.80
N ILE A 88 9.94 -27.11 -23.38
CA ILE A 88 8.61 -27.62 -23.72
C ILE A 88 8.36 -27.45 -25.22
N ASN A 89 8.61 -26.27 -25.77
CA ASN A 89 8.44 -26.02 -27.21
C ASN A 89 9.36 -26.88 -28.06
N ASP A 90 10.59 -27.12 -27.62
CA ASP A 90 11.54 -27.97 -28.34
C ASP A 90 11.08 -29.43 -28.33
N ARG A 91 10.55 -29.92 -27.20
CA ARG A 91 9.92 -31.25 -27.14
C ARG A 91 8.70 -31.34 -28.05
N VAL A 92 7.83 -30.33 -28.05
CA VAL A 92 6.66 -30.28 -28.95
C VAL A 92 7.09 -30.29 -30.41
N LYS A 93 8.12 -29.51 -30.78
CA LYS A 93 8.65 -29.48 -32.16
C LYS A 93 9.33 -30.78 -32.56
N ALA A 94 9.98 -31.46 -31.62
CA ALA A 94 10.62 -32.75 -31.85
C ALA A 94 9.62 -33.91 -31.96
N MET A 95 8.36 -33.73 -31.55
CA MET A 95 7.34 -34.76 -31.71
C MET A 95 7.01 -34.96 -33.19
N ASP A 96 7.09 -36.21 -33.64
CA ASP A 96 6.69 -36.58 -35.00
C ASP A 96 5.17 -36.49 -35.15
N ALA A 97 4.74 -35.66 -36.09
CA ALA A 97 3.33 -35.46 -36.39
C ALA A 97 2.64 -36.76 -36.86
N LYS A 98 3.38 -37.66 -37.54
CA LYS A 98 2.83 -38.94 -37.98
C LYS A 98 2.58 -39.88 -36.79
N ALA A 99 3.56 -40.03 -35.91
CA ALA A 99 3.41 -40.80 -34.67
C ALA A 99 2.27 -40.25 -33.79
N LEU A 100 2.12 -38.93 -33.69
CA LEU A 100 1.02 -38.30 -32.95
C LEU A 100 -0.35 -38.60 -33.57
N ASN A 101 -0.45 -38.55 -34.90
CA ASN A 101 -1.69 -38.89 -35.59
C ASN A 101 -2.04 -40.38 -35.45
N LEU A 102 -1.04 -41.27 -35.48
CA LEU A 102 -1.23 -42.70 -35.22
C LEU A 102 -1.77 -42.92 -33.80
N HIS A 103 -1.15 -42.29 -32.79
CA HIS A 103 -1.61 -42.37 -31.40
C HIS A 103 -3.05 -41.84 -31.24
N LYS A 104 -3.43 -40.78 -31.96
CA LYS A 104 -4.82 -40.30 -31.98
C LYS A 104 -5.77 -41.35 -32.57
N GLN A 105 -5.39 -41.97 -33.69
CA GLN A 105 -6.19 -43.02 -34.33
C GLN A 105 -6.37 -44.23 -33.41
N GLU A 106 -5.31 -44.66 -32.73
CA GLU A 106 -5.35 -45.75 -31.75
C GLU A 106 -6.30 -45.43 -30.59
N ALA A 107 -6.22 -44.23 -30.02
CA ALA A 107 -7.12 -43.78 -28.96
C ALA A 107 -8.59 -43.72 -29.42
N TYR A 108 -8.85 -43.23 -30.65
CA TYR A 108 -10.19 -43.25 -31.24
C TYR A 108 -10.69 -44.67 -31.49
N GLN A 109 -9.84 -45.56 -31.97
CA GLN A 109 -10.21 -46.95 -32.20
C GLN A 109 -10.55 -47.64 -30.88
N HIS A 110 -9.76 -47.41 -29.82
CA HIS A 110 -10.04 -47.93 -28.48
C HIS A 110 -11.40 -47.45 -27.95
N PHE A 111 -11.74 -46.18 -28.17
CA PHE A 111 -13.08 -45.65 -27.86
C PHE A 111 -14.18 -46.36 -28.64
N LEU A 112 -14.03 -46.51 -29.96
CA LEU A 112 -15.03 -47.17 -30.82
C LEU A 112 -15.23 -48.64 -30.46
N ASP A 113 -14.15 -49.38 -30.22
CA ASP A 113 -14.19 -50.79 -29.83
C ASP A 113 -14.92 -50.98 -28.51
N THR A 114 -14.73 -50.05 -27.56
CA THR A 114 -15.40 -50.10 -26.27
C THR A 114 -16.87 -49.69 -26.36
N ALA A 115 -17.17 -48.64 -27.14
CA ALA A 115 -18.54 -48.19 -27.42
C ALA A 115 -19.38 -49.30 -28.09
N ASN A 116 -18.80 -49.98 -29.08
CA ASN A 116 -19.48 -51.03 -29.84
C ASN A 116 -19.72 -52.31 -29.02
N LYS A 117 -18.88 -52.62 -28.01
CA LYS A 117 -19.08 -53.78 -27.13
C LYS A 117 -20.25 -53.62 -26.16
N LYS A 118 -20.49 -52.41 -25.63
CA LYS A 118 -21.50 -52.16 -24.59
C LYS A 118 -22.73 -51.38 -25.05
N GLY A 119 -22.75 -50.89 -26.29
CA GLY A 119 -23.85 -50.09 -26.84
C GLY A 119 -23.88 -48.63 -26.37
N CYS A 120 -23.30 -48.33 -25.20
CA CYS A 120 -23.03 -46.96 -24.74
C CYS A 120 -21.85 -46.90 -23.77
N LEU A 121 -21.12 -45.78 -23.79
CA LEU A 121 -20.13 -45.40 -22.78
C LEU A 121 -20.76 -44.36 -21.85
N PHE A 122 -20.74 -44.60 -20.55
CA PHE A 122 -21.22 -43.64 -19.56
C PHE A 122 -20.29 -42.42 -19.54
N ARG A 123 -20.84 -41.24 -19.85
CA ARG A 123 -20.05 -40.00 -19.96
C ARG A 123 -19.81 -39.32 -18.61
N ASP A 124 -20.63 -39.66 -17.62
CA ASP A 124 -20.69 -38.96 -16.33
C ASP A 124 -19.92 -39.68 -15.21
N ILE A 125 -19.53 -40.95 -15.43
CA ILE A 125 -18.78 -41.75 -14.46
C ILE A 125 -17.66 -42.48 -15.22
N ILE A 126 -16.43 -42.35 -14.74
CA ILE A 126 -15.29 -43.09 -15.27
C ILE A 126 -15.23 -44.44 -14.57
N ILE A 127 -15.31 -45.52 -15.35
CA ILE A 127 -15.10 -46.88 -14.87
C ILE A 127 -13.75 -47.33 -15.45
N GLU A 128 -12.68 -47.20 -14.68
CA GLU A 128 -11.30 -47.45 -15.12
C GLU A 128 -11.09 -48.86 -15.71
N SER A 129 -11.83 -49.85 -15.22
CA SER A 129 -11.79 -51.23 -15.73
C SER A 129 -12.43 -51.41 -17.11
N GLU A 130 -13.24 -50.46 -17.55
CA GLU A 130 -13.98 -50.53 -18.82
C GLU A 130 -13.40 -49.58 -19.86
N TYR A 131 -13.23 -48.32 -19.50
CA TYR A 131 -12.67 -47.30 -20.37
C TYR A 131 -12.25 -46.10 -19.53
N ASP A 132 -10.96 -45.79 -19.54
CA ASP A 132 -10.43 -44.56 -18.96
C ASP A 132 -10.10 -43.54 -20.07
N PRO A 133 -10.90 -42.47 -20.24
CA PRO A 133 -10.62 -41.43 -21.23
C PRO A 133 -9.39 -40.58 -20.89
N LEU A 134 -8.82 -40.70 -19.68
CA LEU A 134 -7.69 -39.91 -19.21
C LEU A 134 -6.35 -40.66 -19.26
N HIS A 135 -6.38 -41.97 -19.53
CA HIS A 135 -5.19 -42.83 -19.60
C HIS A 135 -4.10 -42.28 -20.54
N ASP A 136 -4.54 -41.72 -21.66
CA ASP A 136 -3.69 -41.23 -22.74
C ASP A 136 -3.25 -39.77 -22.59
N ASN A 137 -3.64 -39.09 -21.50
CA ASN A 137 -3.22 -37.72 -21.22
C ASN A 137 -1.76 -37.67 -20.75
N LYS A 138 -0.83 -38.02 -21.64
CA LYS A 138 0.62 -37.88 -21.45
C LYS A 138 1.00 -36.42 -21.65
N SER A 139 0.92 -35.64 -20.58
CA SER A 139 1.43 -34.26 -20.57
C SER A 139 2.96 -34.25 -20.68
N ILE A 140 3.53 -33.29 -21.43
CA ILE A 140 4.97 -33.02 -21.39
C ILE A 140 5.30 -32.45 -20.01
N ARG A 141 5.99 -33.24 -19.18
CA ARG A 141 6.43 -32.81 -17.85
C ARG A 141 7.82 -32.19 -17.93
N HIS A 142 7.96 -30.97 -17.44
CA HIS A 142 9.23 -30.26 -17.33
C HIS A 142 9.31 -29.58 -15.97
N VAL A 143 10.36 -29.90 -15.20
CA VAL A 143 10.60 -29.35 -13.87
C VAL A 143 11.97 -28.71 -13.89
N THR A 144 12.04 -27.42 -13.58
CA THR A 144 13.30 -26.68 -13.50
C THR A 144 13.28 -25.71 -12.33
N HIS A 145 14.46 -25.43 -11.79
CA HIS A 145 14.62 -24.36 -10.83
C HIS A 145 14.71 -23.02 -11.56
N VAL A 146 13.96 -22.03 -11.07
CA VAL A 146 13.78 -20.75 -11.74
C VAL A 146 14.04 -19.61 -10.76
N ASP A 147 14.80 -18.62 -11.21
CA ASP A 147 15.04 -17.40 -10.46
C ASP A 147 14.03 -16.33 -10.91
N ASP A 148 12.90 -16.24 -10.20
CA ASP A 148 11.87 -15.25 -10.50
C ASP A 148 12.22 -13.88 -9.89
N PRO A 149 12.46 -12.84 -10.71
CA PRO A 149 12.77 -11.50 -10.20
C PRO A 149 11.61 -10.86 -9.43
N CYS A 150 10.36 -11.29 -9.64
CA CYS A 150 9.19 -10.83 -8.85
C CYS A 150 9.25 -11.34 -7.41
N CYS A 151 9.93 -12.47 -7.17
CA CYS A 151 10.10 -13.04 -5.83
C CYS A 151 11.27 -12.43 -5.05
N ARG A 152 12.04 -11.49 -5.62
CA ARG A 152 13.21 -10.90 -4.94
C ARG A 152 12.89 -10.28 -3.60
N VAL A 153 11.75 -9.60 -3.46
CA VAL A 153 11.35 -9.00 -2.18
C VAL A 153 11.16 -10.07 -1.11
N ILE A 154 10.60 -11.23 -1.50
CA ILE A 154 10.44 -12.37 -0.61
C ILE A 154 11.81 -12.98 -0.28
N LYS A 155 12.67 -13.17 -1.29
CA LYS A 155 14.02 -13.73 -1.11
C LYS A 155 14.92 -12.86 -0.20
N HIS A 156 14.99 -11.56 -0.45
CA HIS A 156 15.75 -10.64 0.39
C HIS A 156 15.23 -10.62 1.82
N ARG A 157 13.91 -10.72 2.00
CA ARG A 157 13.32 -10.85 3.34
C ARG A 157 13.75 -12.16 4.02
N GLU A 158 13.68 -13.28 3.31
CA GLU A 158 14.14 -14.58 3.85
C GLU A 158 15.64 -14.53 4.23
N GLU A 159 16.46 -13.84 3.42
CA GLU A 159 17.88 -13.59 3.71
C GLU A 159 18.06 -12.71 4.98
N GLU A 160 17.33 -11.60 5.09
CA GLU A 160 17.36 -10.73 6.28
C GLU A 160 16.91 -11.47 7.55
N GLU A 161 15.85 -12.26 7.47
CA GLU A 161 15.36 -13.08 8.59
C GLU A 161 16.36 -14.17 8.98
N ALA A 162 17.04 -14.79 8.00
CA ALA A 162 18.10 -15.76 8.27
C ALA A 162 19.26 -15.12 9.05
N ILE A 163 19.72 -13.95 8.63
CA ILE A 163 20.80 -13.20 9.31
C ILE A 163 20.37 -12.77 10.72
N ALA A 164 19.15 -12.26 10.89
CA ALA A 164 18.64 -11.84 12.19
C ALA A 164 18.49 -13.01 13.17
N ASN A 165 18.08 -14.18 12.69
CA ASN A 165 17.97 -15.38 13.51
C ASN A 165 19.34 -16.02 13.81
N GLU A 166 20.30 -15.92 12.91
CA GLU A 166 21.69 -16.30 13.15
C GLU A 166 22.29 -15.42 14.27
N GLY A 167 22.05 -14.10 14.25
CA GLY A 167 22.44 -13.20 15.33
C GLY A 167 21.80 -13.53 16.69
N LYS A 168 20.58 -14.08 16.71
CA LYS A 168 19.94 -14.58 17.95
C LYS A 168 20.56 -15.87 18.48
N LYS A 169 20.97 -16.79 17.60
CA LYS A 169 21.66 -18.02 18.03
C LYS A 169 23.01 -17.74 18.70
N VAL A 170 23.68 -16.64 18.33
CA VAL A 170 24.96 -16.24 18.95
C VAL A 170 24.78 -15.66 20.36
N LEU A 171 23.60 -15.14 20.71
CA LEU A 171 23.29 -14.58 22.03
C LEU A 171 22.67 -15.59 23.02
N ASP A 172 22.19 -16.74 22.53
CA ASP A 172 21.52 -17.78 23.34
C ASP A 172 22.47 -18.89 23.82
N ASP A 173 23.77 -18.80 23.51
CA ASP A 173 24.80 -19.75 24.01
C ASP A 173 25.23 -19.46 25.46
N SER A 174 24.42 -18.68 26.20
CA SER A 174 24.61 -18.41 27.63
C SER A 174 23.36 -18.83 28.41
N MET A 175 23.35 -20.13 28.74
CA MET A 175 22.86 -20.70 30.02
C MET A 175 21.38 -20.47 30.39
N GLU A 176 20.52 -21.46 30.09
CA GLU A 176 19.68 -22.24 31.03
C GLU A 176 18.62 -23.09 30.27
N PRO A 177 18.17 -24.24 30.81
CA PRO A 177 17.38 -25.23 30.09
C PRO A 177 15.85 -25.10 30.30
N ARG A 178 15.10 -25.51 29.27
CA ARG A 178 13.72 -26.06 29.31
C ARG A 178 12.66 -25.28 30.09
N GLY A 179 11.93 -24.43 29.37
CA GLY A 179 10.53 -24.09 29.66
C GLY A 179 9.62 -24.52 28.51
N THR A 180 8.67 -25.41 28.77
CA THR A 180 7.50 -25.64 27.92
C THR A 180 6.72 -24.34 27.78
N GLY A 181 7.02 -23.59 26.72
CA GLY A 181 6.33 -22.37 26.36
C GLY A 181 6.22 -22.37 24.85
N THR A 182 4.99 -22.51 24.37
CA THR A 182 4.57 -22.31 22.98
C THR A 182 5.48 -21.35 22.25
N ALA A 183 6.23 -21.85 21.26
CA ALA A 183 6.88 -20.99 20.28
C ALA A 183 5.80 -20.02 19.78
N PRO A 184 6.02 -18.69 19.84
CA PRO A 184 5.04 -17.76 19.31
C PRO A 184 4.78 -18.18 17.87
N LEU A 185 3.52 -18.43 17.52
CA LEU A 185 3.09 -18.63 16.15
C LEU A 185 3.45 -17.33 15.41
N ILE A 186 4.63 -17.29 14.78
CA ILE A 186 5.07 -16.16 13.97
C ILE A 186 4.19 -16.21 12.71
N LEU A 187 3.07 -15.49 12.77
CA LEU A 187 2.07 -15.41 11.71
C LEU A 187 2.55 -14.56 10.51
N GLY A 188 3.73 -13.97 10.63
CA GLY A 188 4.28 -12.92 9.77
C GLY A 188 4.69 -11.70 10.60
N ARG A 189 5.19 -10.64 9.94
CA ARG A 189 5.31 -9.31 10.55
C ARG A 189 3.93 -8.64 10.54
N CYS A 190 3.74 -7.61 11.37
CA CYS A 190 2.48 -6.84 11.47
C CYS A 190 1.98 -6.29 10.11
N ASP A 191 2.85 -6.21 9.12
CA ASP A 191 2.61 -5.53 7.85
C ASP A 191 2.23 -6.51 6.73
N ASN A 192 2.40 -7.82 6.93
CA ASN A 192 2.18 -8.84 5.91
C ASN A 192 2.15 -10.27 6.46
N LEU A 193 1.09 -10.99 6.07
CA LEU A 193 0.81 -12.38 6.42
C LEU A 193 1.70 -13.36 5.64
N ASP A 194 2.19 -14.40 6.30
CA ASP A 194 2.97 -15.46 5.63
C ASP A 194 2.07 -16.26 4.67
N THR A 195 2.45 -16.30 3.39
CA THR A 195 1.72 -17.00 2.33
C THR A 195 1.77 -18.52 2.47
N LYS A 196 2.76 -19.08 3.19
CA LYS A 196 2.83 -20.51 3.51
C LYS A 196 1.66 -20.92 4.44
N LEU A 197 1.11 -19.98 5.19
CA LEU A 197 -0.06 -20.21 6.04
C LEU A 197 -1.36 -20.40 5.25
N TRP A 198 -1.41 -19.95 3.99
CA TRP A 198 -2.58 -20.15 3.11
C TRP A 198 -2.67 -21.61 2.66
N ALA A 199 -1.52 -22.21 2.31
CA ALA A 199 -1.46 -23.63 1.94
C ALA A 199 -1.74 -24.56 3.13
N SER A 200 -1.45 -24.10 4.35
CA SER A 200 -1.67 -24.88 5.58
C SER A 200 -3.13 -24.96 6.03
N GLY A 201 -4.06 -24.26 5.36
CA GLY A 201 -5.47 -24.19 5.78
C GLY A 201 -5.70 -23.39 7.07
N ILE A 202 -4.67 -22.74 7.61
CA ILE A 202 -4.81 -21.85 8.77
C ILE A 202 -5.66 -20.63 8.41
N PHE A 203 -5.56 -20.16 7.16
CA PHE A 203 -6.42 -19.15 6.54
C PHE A 203 -7.15 -19.76 5.34
N GLU A 204 -8.44 -20.07 5.50
CA GLU A 204 -9.24 -20.59 4.40
C GLU A 204 -9.82 -19.44 3.57
N SER A 205 -9.59 -19.48 2.25
CA SER A 205 -10.07 -18.50 1.27
C SER A 205 -11.57 -18.63 0.96
N THR A 206 -12.24 -19.63 1.53
CA THR A 206 -13.66 -19.93 1.32
C THR A 206 -14.46 -19.69 2.61
N PRO A 207 -15.65 -19.06 2.53
CA PRO A 207 -16.53 -18.85 3.68
C PRO A 207 -16.88 -20.14 4.45
N TYR A 208 -16.86 -21.29 3.78
CA TYR A 208 -17.13 -22.61 4.36
C TYR A 208 -16.05 -23.06 5.36
N GLY A 209 -14.79 -22.74 5.07
CA GLY A 209 -13.65 -23.01 5.94
C GLY A 209 -13.67 -22.24 7.25
N TYR A 210 -14.01 -20.96 7.15
CA TYR A 210 -14.17 -20.08 8.30
C TYR A 210 -15.26 -20.59 9.26
N PHE A 211 -16.38 -21.09 8.72
CA PHE A 211 -17.49 -21.61 9.52
C PHE A 211 -17.14 -22.93 10.25
N ASN A 212 -16.45 -23.86 9.57
CA ASN A 212 -16.00 -25.12 10.18
C ASN A 212 -14.97 -24.90 11.30
N LYS A 213 -14.04 -23.96 11.12
CA LYS A 213 -13.06 -23.62 12.17
C LYS A 213 -13.71 -22.91 13.36
N MET A 214 -14.73 -22.07 13.12
CA MET A 214 -15.48 -21.42 14.20
C MET A 214 -16.30 -22.43 15.03
N MET A 215 -16.85 -23.47 14.40
CA MET A 215 -17.56 -24.56 15.09
C MET A 215 -16.61 -25.53 15.82
N ALA A 216 -15.41 -25.75 15.30
CA ALA A 216 -14.40 -26.58 15.96
C ALA A 216 -13.76 -25.90 17.18
N SER A 217 -13.69 -24.56 17.20
CA SER A 217 -13.06 -23.78 18.29
C SER A 217 -13.99 -23.49 19.47
N THR A 218 -15.31 -23.65 19.32
CA THR A 218 -16.29 -23.50 20.42
C THR A 218 -16.43 -24.76 21.30
N ILE A 219 -15.77 -25.86 20.94
CA ILE A 219 -15.82 -27.12 21.70
C ILE A 219 -14.90 -27.11 22.94
N SER A 220 -13.98 -26.14 23.05
CA SER A 220 -13.18 -25.98 24.27
C SER A 220 -13.91 -25.07 25.26
N ALA A 221 -14.59 -25.71 26.21
CA ALA A 221 -15.25 -25.08 27.34
C ALA A 221 -14.24 -24.36 28.24
N GLU A 222 -13.97 -23.08 27.97
CA GLU A 222 -13.50 -22.06 28.92
C GLU A 222 -13.37 -20.74 28.14
N SER A 223 -14.21 -19.76 28.48
CA SER A 223 -14.24 -18.45 27.83
C SER A 223 -12.89 -17.74 27.97
N SER A 224 -12.10 -17.76 26.90
CA SER A 224 -10.80 -17.09 26.85
C SER A 224 -10.93 -15.58 27.10
N LYS A 225 -10.04 -15.02 27.93
CA LYS A 225 -9.95 -13.58 28.23
C LYS A 225 -9.75 -12.68 27.00
N THR A 226 -9.45 -13.25 25.84
CA THR A 226 -9.41 -12.56 24.53
C THR A 226 -10.79 -12.16 24.00
N TYR A 227 -11.88 -12.68 24.58
CA TYR A 227 -13.26 -12.27 24.25
C TYR A 227 -13.77 -11.09 25.09
N GLU A 228 -12.99 -10.59 26.05
CA GLU A 228 -13.36 -9.40 26.83
C GLU A 228 -13.03 -8.13 26.04
N SER A 229 -14.05 -7.55 25.41
CA SER A 229 -13.95 -6.21 24.85
C SER A 229 -13.67 -5.21 25.97
N ARG A 230 -12.49 -4.58 25.97
CA ARG A 230 -12.21 -3.40 26.80
C ARG A 230 -12.98 -2.16 26.36
N VAL A 231 -13.60 -2.24 25.18
CA VAL A 231 -14.38 -1.15 24.58
C VAL A 231 -15.84 -1.33 25.00
N LYS A 232 -16.33 -0.46 25.87
CA LYS A 232 -17.77 -0.32 26.11
C LYS A 232 -18.39 0.25 24.84
N PHE A 233 -19.17 -0.55 24.12
CA PHE A 233 -19.90 -0.14 22.91
C PHE A 233 -21.21 0.62 23.21
N ASP A 234 -21.35 1.15 24.43
CA ASP A 234 -22.49 2.01 24.76
C ASP A 234 -22.15 3.45 24.39
N HIS A 235 -22.67 3.90 23.25
CA HIS A 235 -22.44 5.25 22.73
C HIS A 235 -23.11 6.34 23.58
N TYR A 236 -23.94 5.96 24.56
CA TYR A 236 -24.70 6.87 25.39
C TYR A 236 -24.23 6.91 26.86
N ASP A 237 -23.43 5.93 27.31
CA ASP A 237 -22.91 5.86 28.67
C ASP A 237 -21.40 6.13 28.73
N ILE A 238 -21.03 7.38 28.50
CA ILE A 238 -19.65 7.86 28.60
C ILE A 238 -19.31 8.09 30.07
N GLU A 239 -18.18 7.54 30.53
CA GLU A 239 -17.67 7.74 31.89
C GLU A 239 -17.33 9.22 32.17
N LYS A 240 -18.29 9.96 32.73
CA LYS A 240 -18.14 11.37 33.10
C LYS A 240 -17.49 11.48 34.47
N GLY A 241 -16.16 11.31 34.53
CA GLY A 241 -15.38 11.43 35.76
C GLY A 241 -14.15 12.32 35.58
N LEU A 242 -13.81 13.08 36.63
CA LEU A 242 -12.60 13.92 36.65
C LEU A 242 -11.32 13.08 36.42
N GLY A 243 -11.32 11.81 36.83
CA GLY A 243 -10.23 10.86 36.60
C GLY A 243 -10.06 10.46 35.13
N THR A 244 -11.15 10.26 34.40
CA THR A 244 -11.15 9.96 32.96
C THR A 244 -10.67 11.16 32.16
N LEU A 245 -11.12 12.36 32.54
CA LEU A 245 -10.73 13.62 31.90
C LEU A 245 -9.23 13.93 32.07
N ASN A 246 -8.65 13.67 33.25
CA ASN A 246 -7.20 13.84 33.46
C ASN A 246 -6.34 12.78 32.75
N LYS A 247 -6.91 11.63 32.37
CA LYS A 247 -6.21 10.61 31.56
C LYS A 247 -6.18 10.98 30.09
N GLU A 248 -7.28 11.50 29.55
CA GLU A 248 -7.36 11.95 28.16
C GLU A 248 -6.64 13.29 27.95
N PHE A 249 -6.71 14.18 28.95
CA PHE A 249 -6.04 15.48 28.95
C PHE A 249 -5.06 15.55 30.13
N PRO A 250 -3.91 14.86 30.06
CA PRO A 250 -2.91 14.95 31.10
C PRO A 250 -2.42 16.39 31.21
N LYS A 251 -2.46 16.95 32.42
CA LYS A 251 -1.97 18.30 32.68
C LYS A 251 -0.51 18.38 32.23
N GLY A 252 -0.23 19.27 31.27
CA GLY A 252 1.11 19.47 30.75
C GLY A 252 2.11 19.79 31.87
N LYS A 253 3.40 19.55 31.61
CA LYS A 253 4.47 19.87 32.56
C LYS A 253 4.38 21.36 32.92
N GLN A 254 4.05 21.67 34.17
CA GLN A 254 4.10 23.04 34.67
C GLN A 254 5.55 23.50 34.66
N THR A 255 5.83 24.57 33.92
CA THR A 255 7.08 25.29 34.04
C THR A 255 7.02 26.09 35.34
N THR A 256 7.70 25.60 36.39
CA THR A 256 7.95 26.42 37.57
C THR A 256 8.91 27.53 37.17
N PHE A 257 8.37 28.70 36.84
CA PHE A 257 9.17 29.90 36.70
C PHE A 257 9.63 30.31 38.10
N ASN A 258 10.78 29.83 38.53
CA ASN A 258 11.49 30.36 39.68
C ASN A 258 12.02 31.74 39.30
N GLY A 259 11.13 32.72 39.30
CA GLY A 259 11.47 34.12 39.12
C GLY A 259 12.48 34.55 40.18
N VAL A 260 13.47 35.31 39.72
CA VAL A 260 14.43 36.11 40.47
C VAL A 260 13.87 36.53 41.84
N SER A 261 14.65 36.28 42.88
CA SER A 261 14.41 36.72 44.25
C SER A 261 14.05 38.21 44.30
N GLY A 262 12.78 38.51 44.56
CA GLY A 262 12.36 39.85 44.95
C GLY A 262 11.19 40.44 44.17
N LEU A 263 10.02 39.81 44.22
CA LEU A 263 8.74 40.54 44.11
C LEU A 263 7.63 39.72 44.79
N LYS A 264 7.24 40.16 45.98
CA LYS A 264 5.99 39.72 46.61
C LYS A 264 4.84 40.33 45.80
N SER A 265 4.15 39.54 44.99
CA SER A 265 2.85 39.94 44.44
C SER A 265 1.81 38.88 44.79
N LYS A 266 0.68 39.37 45.31
CA LYS A 266 -0.42 38.64 45.92
C LYS A 266 -1.40 38.03 44.92
N ASP A 267 -1.09 37.99 43.63
CA ASP A 267 -2.00 37.54 42.60
C ASP A 267 -1.49 36.26 41.93
N GLN A 268 -1.69 35.12 42.61
CA GLN A 268 -1.70 33.83 41.93
C GLN A 268 -3.05 33.67 41.23
N VAL A 269 -3.13 34.11 39.98
CA VAL A 269 -4.19 33.68 39.08
C VAL A 269 -3.91 32.23 38.70
N ARG A 270 -4.64 31.29 39.30
CA ARG A 270 -4.69 29.90 38.84
C ARG A 270 -5.59 29.84 37.60
N LEU A 271 -4.99 29.75 36.42
CA LEU A 271 -5.69 29.26 35.23
C LEU A 271 -5.54 27.73 35.20
N GLY A 272 -6.70 27.06 35.17
CA GLY A 272 -6.83 25.60 35.10
C GLY A 272 -6.56 25.04 33.72
#